data_AF-A0A415L9Y3-F1
#
_entry.id   AF-A0A415L9Y3-F1
#
_cell.length_a   1.000
_cell.length_b   1.000
_cell.length_c   1.000
_cell.angle_alpha   90.00
_cell.angle_beta   90.00
_cell.angle_gamma   90.00
#
_symmetry.space_group_name_H-M   'P 1'
#
loop_
_entity.id
_entity.type
_entity.pdbx_description
1 polymer ?
#
loop_
_entity_poly.entity_id
_entity_poly.type
_entity_poly.pdbx_seq_one_letter_code
_entity_poly.pdbx_strand_id
1 'polypeptide(L)'
;MAVTKIHGIKTTVNKAIEYICNPDKTDQNLYISSFACSPETAVLDFKYTLDHTHDCRDPHNTNKAFHLIQAFSPGEVSYEEA
;
A
#
# COMPACT_ATOMS: atom_id res chain seq x y z
N MET A 1 -3.99 21.83 0.31
CA MET A 1 -3.38 21.09 -0.80
C MET A 1 -2.79 19.79 -0.28
N ALA A 2 -3.34 18.65 -0.71
CA ALA A 2 -2.82 17.34 -0.31
C ALA A 2 -1.37 17.16 -0.77
N VAL A 3 -0.55 16.56 0.08
CA VAL A 3 0.77 16.05 -0.28
C VAL A 3 0.61 14.66 -0.86
N THR A 4 1.09 14.44 -2.07
CA THR A 4 1.08 13.13 -2.73
C THR A 4 2.50 12.60 -2.90
N LYS A 5 2.72 11.35 -2.50
CA LYS A 5 4.02 10.66 -2.59
C LYS A 5 3.84 9.23 -3.06
N ILE A 6 4.72 8.78 -3.95
CA ILE A 6 4.85 7.36 -4.31
C ILE A 6 6.10 6.81 -3.60
N HIS A 7 5.91 5.82 -2.74
CA HIS A 7 7.00 5.14 -2.05
C HIS A 7 7.21 3.74 -2.62
N GLY A 8 8.38 3.51 -3.24
CA GLY A 8 8.77 2.19 -3.74
C GLY A 8 9.20 1.26 -2.60
N ILE A 9 8.57 0.09 -2.51
CA ILE A 9 8.87 -0.94 -1.52
C ILE A 9 9.82 -1.96 -2.15
N LYS A 10 11.06 -2.04 -1.67
CA LYS A 10 12.11 -2.84 -2.31
C LYS A 10 12.36 -4.21 -1.66
N THR A 11 12.03 -4.37 -0.39
CA THR A 11 12.46 -5.54 0.38
C THR A 11 11.30 -6.23 1.10
N THR A 12 10.56 -5.50 1.94
CA THR A 12 9.58 -6.08 2.87
C THR A 12 8.14 -5.66 2.55
N VAL A 13 7.53 -6.30 1.54
CA VAL A 13 6.12 -6.05 1.17
C VAL A 13 5.17 -6.36 2.33
N ASN A 14 5.39 -7.46 3.05
CA ASN A 14 4.52 -7.82 4.19
C ASN A 14 4.46 -6.72 5.26
N LYS A 15 5.62 -6.18 5.67
CA LYS A 15 5.67 -5.07 6.65
C LYS A 15 4.96 -3.81 6.16
N ALA A 16 4.96 -3.56 4.85
CA ALA A 16 4.24 -2.43 4.29
C ALA A 16 2.72 -2.66 4.38
N ILE A 17 2.24 -3.86 4.06
CA ILE A 17 0.83 -4.25 4.19
C ILE A 17 0.38 -4.16 5.65
N GLU A 18 1.15 -4.72 6.60
CA GLU A 18 0.89 -4.64 8.04
C GLU A 18 0.78 -3.19 8.53
N TYR A 19 1.68 -2.30 8.06
CA TYR A 19 1.62 -0.88 8.42
C TYR A 19 0.41 -0.16 7.84
N ILE A 20 0.05 -0.46 6.58
CA ILE A 20 -1.11 0.14 5.89
C ILE A 20 -2.41 -0.34 6.55
N CYS A 21 -2.48 -1.61 6.93
CA CYS A 21 -3.66 -2.24 7.51
C CYS A 21 -3.70 -2.16 9.05
N ASN A 22 -2.89 -1.31 9.67
CA ASN A 22 -2.83 -1.22 11.13
C ASN A 22 -4.21 -0.78 11.71
N PRO A 23 -4.86 -1.59 12.56
CA PRO A 23 -6.20 -1.32 13.09
C PRO A 23 -6.28 -0.05 13.94
N ASP A 24 -5.17 0.37 14.56
CA ASP A 24 -5.09 1.63 15.32
C ASP A 24 -5.20 2.87 14.42
N LYS A 25 -5.00 2.69 13.11
CA LYS A 25 -4.96 3.76 12.10
C LYS A 25 -6.10 3.67 11.08
N THR A 26 -6.83 2.56 11.06
CA THR A 26 -7.84 2.25 10.05
C THR A 26 -9.24 2.07 10.64
N ASP A 27 -9.45 2.52 11.88
CA ASP A 27 -10.69 2.33 12.63
C ASP A 27 -11.11 0.86 12.67
N GLN A 28 -10.24 0.02 13.27
CA GLN A 28 -10.44 -1.43 13.35
C GLN A 28 -10.73 -2.08 11.98
N ASN A 29 -9.99 -1.65 10.95
CA ASN A 29 -10.10 -2.08 9.55
C ASN A 29 -11.28 -1.52 8.75
N LEU A 30 -12.13 -0.66 9.32
CA LEU A 30 -13.26 -0.05 8.61
C LEU A 30 -12.82 0.73 7.37
N TYR A 31 -11.67 1.42 7.43
CA TYR A 31 -11.16 2.24 6.34
C TYR A 31 -10.34 1.46 5.30
N ILE A 32 -10.27 0.14 5.42
CA ILE A 32 -9.55 -0.70 4.46
C ILE A 32 -10.50 -1.08 3.34
N SER A 33 -10.08 -0.79 2.12
CA SER A 33 -10.71 -1.31 0.90
C SER A 33 -9.65 -1.99 0.05
N SER A 34 -10.06 -3.01 -0.68
CA SER A 34 -9.22 -3.74 -1.62
C SER A 34 -9.96 -3.97 -2.93
N PHE A 35 -9.19 -4.19 -3.99
CA PHE A 35 -9.73 -4.50 -5.30
C PHE A 35 -9.00 -5.72 -5.86
N ALA A 36 -9.76 -6.74 -6.24
CA ALA A 36 -9.23 -8.01 -6.76
C ALA A 36 -8.22 -8.75 -5.86
N CYS A 37 -8.12 -8.38 -4.58
CA CYS A 37 -7.37 -9.08 -3.53
C CYS A 37 -8.07 -8.89 -2.18
N SER A 38 -7.62 -9.61 -1.14
CA SER A 38 -8.03 -9.35 0.25
C SER A 38 -6.83 -8.81 1.05
N PRO A 39 -7.04 -7.90 2.02
CA PRO A 39 -5.96 -7.39 2.87
C PRO A 39 -5.18 -8.49 3.59
N GLU A 40 -5.88 -9.55 4.02
CA GLU A 40 -5.33 -10.69 4.74
C GLU A 40 -4.42 -11.56 3.87
N THR A 41 -4.70 -11.64 2.56
CA THR A 41 -3.95 -12.49 1.61
C THR A 41 -3.07 -11.70 0.66
N ALA A 42 -3.10 -10.37 0.68
CA ALA A 42 -2.39 -9.52 -0.29
C ALA A 42 -0.90 -9.83 -0.39
N VAL A 43 -0.25 -10.25 0.71
CA VAL A 43 1.17 -10.67 0.70
C VAL A 43 1.42 -11.87 -0.22
N LEU A 44 0.46 -12.81 -0.29
CA LEU A 44 0.53 -13.99 -1.15
C LEU A 44 0.31 -13.58 -2.60
N ASP A 45 -0.63 -12.68 -2.86
CA ASP A 45 -0.92 -12.17 -4.20
C ASP A 45 0.30 -11.43 -4.78
N PHE A 46 0.91 -10.53 -3.99
CA PHE A 46 2.15 -9.86 -4.38
C PHE A 46 3.28 -10.86 -4.64
N LYS A 47 3.45 -11.87 -3.78
CA LYS A 47 4.47 -12.89 -3.98
C LYS A 47 4.23 -13.66 -5.28
N TYR A 48 3.00 -14.10 -5.52
CA TYR A 48 2.63 -14.81 -6.74
C TYR A 48 2.94 -13.96 -7.98
N THR A 49 2.52 -12.69 -8.01
CA THR A 49 2.82 -11.78 -9.12
C THR A 49 4.32 -11.60 -9.35
N LEU A 50 5.10 -11.38 -8.28
CA LEU A 50 6.56 -11.21 -8.37
C LEU A 50 7.27 -12.46 -8.91
N ASP A 51 6.79 -13.65 -8.52
CA ASP A 51 7.38 -14.92 -8.94
C ASP A 51 7.03 -15.29 -10.40
N HIS A 52 5.88 -14.83 -10.92
CA HIS A 52 5.32 -15.30 -12.19
C HIS A 52 5.34 -14.27 -13.33
N THR A 53 5.64 -12.99 -13.07
CA THR A 53 5.73 -11.97 -14.12
C THR A 53 7.16 -11.72 -14.56
N HIS A 54 7.35 -11.27 -15.79
CA HIS A 54 8.69 -11.03 -16.37
C HIS A 54 9.32 -9.72 -15.87
N ASP A 55 8.52 -8.67 -15.71
CA ASP A 55 8.99 -7.32 -15.34
C ASP A 55 9.58 -7.23 -13.93
N CYS A 56 9.18 -8.13 -13.03
CA CYS A 56 9.70 -8.20 -11.66
C CYS A 56 11.06 -8.90 -11.56
N ARG A 57 11.49 -9.56 -12.64
CA ARG A 57 12.78 -10.26 -12.74
C ARG A 57 13.85 -9.42 -13.44
N ASP A 58 13.50 -8.22 -13.90
CA ASP A 58 14.49 -7.25 -14.39
C ASP A 58 15.36 -6.77 -13.22
N PRO A 59 16.69 -6.99 -13.25
CA PRO A 59 17.59 -6.53 -12.19
C PRO A 59 17.61 -5.00 -12.00
N HIS A 60 17.12 -4.23 -12.97
CA HIS A 60 16.97 -2.77 -12.88
C HIS A 60 15.67 -2.38 -12.15
N ASN A 61 14.67 -3.28 -12.11
CA ASN A 61 13.42 -3.07 -11.39
C ASN A 61 13.52 -3.59 -9.95
N THR A 62 14.03 -2.73 -9.06
CA THR A 62 14.21 -3.09 -7.63
C THR A 62 12.94 -2.95 -6.78
N ASN A 63 11.85 -2.40 -7.33
CA ASN A 63 10.62 -2.18 -6.58
C ASN A 63 9.71 -3.41 -6.68
N LYS A 64 9.30 -3.92 -5.52
CA LYS A 64 8.40 -5.08 -5.39
C LYS A 64 6.93 -4.67 -5.23
N ALA A 65 6.68 -3.46 -4.77
CA ALA A 65 5.37 -2.85 -4.66
C ALA A 65 5.51 -1.32 -4.60
N PHE A 66 4.39 -0.61 -4.74
CA PHE A 66 4.33 0.84 -4.58
C PHE A 66 3.26 1.20 -3.55
N HIS A 67 3.60 2.10 -2.63
CA HIS A 67 2.66 2.68 -1.69
C HIS A 67 2.43 4.14 -2.10
N LEU A 68 1.25 4.42 -2.65
CA LEU A 68 0.79 5.79 -2.91
C LEU A 68 0.24 6.36 -1.60
N ILE A 69 0.75 7.52 -1.20
CA ILE A 69 0.36 8.22 0.02
C ILE A 69 -0.20 9.57 -0.39
N GLN A 70 -1.43 9.85 0.02
CA GLN A 70 -2.03 11.17 -0.04
C GLN A 70 -2.35 11.60 1.39
N ALA A 71 -1.90 12.78 1.78
CA ALA A 71 -2.06 13.28 3.14
C ALA A 71 -2.35 14.78 3.15
N PHE A 72 -3.05 15.23 4.18
CA PHE A 72 -3.34 16.64 4.43
C PHE A 72 -2.70 17.06 5.77
N SER A 73 -2.44 18.34 5.95
CA SER A 73 -1.98 18.86 7.23
C SER A 73 -3.08 18.71 8.29
N PRO A 74 -2.74 18.57 9.59
CA PRO A 74 -3.75 18.51 10.64
C PRO A 74 -4.68 19.73 10.60
N GLY A 75 -6.00 19.49 10.55
CA GLY A 75 -7.04 20.53 10.51
C GLY A 75 -7.24 21.19 9.13
N GLU A 76 -6.58 20.70 8.08
CA GLU A 76 -6.68 21.28 6.74
C GLU A 76 -7.97 20.91 5.99
N VAL A 77 -8.50 19.71 6.22
CA VAL A 77 -9.71 19.19 5.56
C VAL A 77 -10.50 18.30 6.53
N SER A 78 -11.83 18.34 6.47
CA SER A 78 -12.68 17.39 7.20
C SER A 78 -12.79 16.04 6.46
N TYR A 79 -13.36 15.02 7.10
CA TYR A 79 -13.57 13.72 6.43
C TYR A 79 -14.66 13.79 5.35
N GLU A 80 -15.61 14.72 5.47
CA GLU A 80 -16.65 14.97 4.47
C GLU A 80 -16.14 15.76 3.26
N GLU A 81 -15.10 16.57 3.46
CA GLU A 81 -14.52 17.45 2.43
C GLU A 81 -13.34 16.80 1.68
N ALA A 82 -12.74 15.75 2.24
CA ALA A 82 -11.61 15.01 1.65
C ALA A 82 -12.07 14.01 0.57
#